data_AF-A0A505DBT1-F1
#
_entry.id   AF-A0A505DBT1-F1
#
_cell.length_a   1.000
_cell.length_b   1.000
_cell.length_c   1.000
_cell.angle_alpha   90.00
_cell.angle_beta   90.00
_cell.angle_gamma   90.00
#
_symmetry.space_group_name_H-M   'P 1'
#
loop_
_entity.id
_entity.type
_entity.pdbx_description
1 polymer ?
#
loop_
_entity_poly.entity_id
_entity_poly.type
_entity_poly.pdbx_seq_one_letter_code
_entity_poly.pdbx_strand_id
1 'polypeptide(L)'
;MVDFRDDPWIGEALHLARENGTVTSVICHAPVALTSTFQRIDVDGRPYRLADSDNPFHGVDISVATKTGEKLALKAGYVAVPGEKTRLTYFVDDALKEAGFKVAGGLNPTAVKLAYDSDLRLLTGNGPQTIDRQAAKVRSALAADPVRTAA
;
A
#
# COMPACT_ATOMS: atom_id res chain seq x y z
N MET A 1 5.82 5.40 6.12
CA MET A 1 7.23 5.57 5.71
C MET A 1 8.14 5.17 6.85
N VAL A 2 8.10 5.88 7.98
CA VAL A 2 8.80 5.49 9.22
C VAL A 2 8.01 4.35 9.88
N ASP A 3 8.70 3.31 10.38
CA ASP A 3 8.15 2.17 11.13
C ASP A 3 7.10 1.28 10.44
N PHE A 4 6.73 1.56 9.18
CA PHE A 4 5.77 0.73 8.43
C PHE A 4 6.44 -0.20 7.42
N ARG A 5 7.73 -0.01 7.14
CA ARG A 5 8.47 -0.81 6.16
C ARG A 5 9.09 -2.01 6.86
N ASP A 6 8.89 -3.20 6.31
CA ASP A 6 9.50 -4.45 6.78
C ASP A 6 9.24 -4.69 8.29
N ASP A 7 8.06 -4.27 8.77
CA ASP A 7 7.59 -4.45 10.15
C ASP A 7 6.69 -5.70 10.24
N PRO A 8 7.06 -6.73 11.02
CA PRO A 8 6.33 -7.99 11.05
C PRO A 8 4.94 -7.89 11.67
N TRP A 9 4.70 -6.95 12.58
CA TRP A 9 3.37 -6.73 13.17
C TRP A 9 2.43 -6.04 12.18
N ILE A 10 2.96 -5.17 11.32
CA ILE A 10 2.20 -4.64 10.18
C ILE A 10 1.87 -5.75 9.19
N GLY A 11 2.84 -6.63 8.90
CA GLY A 11 2.62 -7.82 8.07
C GLY A 11 1.48 -8.68 8.61
N GLU A 12 1.54 -9.02 9.90
CA GLU A 12 0.50 -9.80 10.59
C GLU A 12 -0.87 -9.12 10.55
N ALA A 13 -0.94 -7.82 10.84
CA ALA A 13 -2.20 -7.08 10.80
C ALA A 13 -2.84 -7.09 9.40
N LEU A 14 -2.03 -7.01 8.33
CA LEU A 14 -2.51 -7.08 6.95
C LEU A 14 -3.02 -8.48 6.57
N HIS A 15 -2.32 -9.54 6.99
CA HIS A 15 -2.78 -10.92 6.79
C HIS A 15 -4.09 -11.19 7.53
N LEU A 16 -4.18 -10.81 8.81
CA LEU A 16 -5.40 -10.95 9.59
C LEU A 16 -6.55 -10.13 9.00
N ALA A 17 -6.30 -8.90 8.52
CA ALA A 17 -7.32 -8.11 7.84
C ALA A 17 -7.88 -8.85 6.61
N ARG A 18 -7.01 -9.41 5.77
CA ARG A 18 -7.41 -10.22 4.61
C ARG A 18 -8.22 -11.46 5.03
N GLU A 19 -7.71 -12.24 5.98
CA GLU A 19 -8.33 -13.48 6.45
C GLU A 19 -9.72 -13.23 7.04
N ASN A 20 -9.92 -12.08 7.68
CA ASN A 20 -11.22 -11.65 8.22
C ASN A 20 -12.09 -10.91 7.18
N GLY A 21 -11.70 -10.89 5.91
CA GLY A 21 -12.46 -10.24 4.84
C GLY A 21 -12.57 -8.71 4.99
N THR A 22 -11.64 -8.06 5.69
CA THR A 22 -11.63 -6.61 5.85
C THR A 22 -11.15 -5.93 4.57
N VAL A 23 -11.86 -4.89 4.12
CA VAL A 23 -11.38 -4.03 3.04
C VAL A 23 -10.21 -3.19 3.54
N THR A 24 -9.02 -3.45 3.02
CA THR A 24 -7.82 -2.66 3.34
C THR A 24 -7.66 -1.56 2.31
N SER A 25 -7.71 -0.29 2.74
CA SER A 25 -7.54 0.86 1.85
C SER A 25 -6.31 1.67 2.23
N VAL A 26 -5.36 1.79 1.30
CA VAL A 26 -4.10 2.55 1.48
C VAL A 26 -3.89 3.52 0.32
N ILE A 27 -3.29 4.68 0.60
CA ILE A 27 -3.18 5.77 -0.38
C ILE A 27 -1.81 6.46 -0.27
N CYS A 28 -1.34 7.00 -1.39
CA CYS A 28 -0.16 7.86 -1.47
C CYS A 28 1.12 7.11 -1.04
N HIS A 29 1.62 7.31 0.18
CA HIS A 29 2.80 6.63 0.72
C HIS A 29 2.46 5.49 1.69
N ALA A 30 1.20 5.40 2.13
CA ALA A 30 0.74 4.33 3.02
C ALA A 30 0.92 2.91 2.45
N PRO A 31 0.86 2.68 1.11
CA PRO A 31 1.16 1.36 0.55
C PRO A 31 2.54 0.82 0.92
N VAL A 32 3.49 1.62 1.42
CA VAL A 32 4.76 1.09 1.97
C VAL A 32 4.54 0.02 3.05
N ALA A 33 3.43 0.07 3.78
CA ALA A 33 3.05 -0.97 4.75
C ALA A 33 2.93 -2.37 4.13
N LEU A 34 2.61 -2.45 2.84
CA LEU A 34 2.50 -3.72 2.12
C LEU A 34 3.84 -4.43 1.94
N THR A 35 4.97 -3.71 2.06
CA THR A 35 6.30 -4.33 2.06
C THR A 35 6.43 -5.35 3.19
N SER A 36 5.73 -5.18 4.31
CA SER A 36 5.73 -6.10 5.44
C SER A 36 5.01 -7.43 5.20
N THR A 37 4.27 -7.60 4.10
CA THR A 37 3.42 -8.79 3.86
C THR A 37 4.21 -10.09 3.68
N PHE A 38 5.54 -10.04 3.50
CA PHE A 38 6.37 -11.24 3.54
C PHE A 38 6.58 -11.79 4.95
N GLN A 39 6.06 -11.14 6.00
CA GLN A 39 6.20 -11.56 7.40
C GLN A 39 4.86 -11.85 8.05
N ARG A 40 4.88 -12.77 8.99
CA ARG A 40 3.81 -13.11 9.92
C ARG A 40 4.34 -13.32 11.32
N ILE A 41 3.43 -13.38 12.29
CA ILE A 41 3.75 -13.65 13.69
C ILE A 41 3.20 -15.03 14.07
N ASP A 42 4.03 -15.86 14.70
CA ASP A 42 3.60 -17.17 15.21
C ASP A 42 2.84 -17.07 16.54
N VAL A 43 2.35 -18.20 17.04
CA VAL A 43 1.57 -18.28 18.30
C VAL A 43 2.36 -17.84 19.54
N ASP A 44 3.69 -17.85 19.48
CA ASP A 44 4.58 -17.41 20.57
C ASP A 44 4.94 -15.92 20.44
N GLY A 45 4.42 -15.22 19.43
CA GLY A 45 4.73 -13.83 19.15
C GLY A 45 6.03 -13.60 18.39
N ARG A 46 6.60 -14.65 17.75
CA ARG A 46 7.86 -14.54 16.99
C ARG A 46 7.58 -14.29 15.50
N PRO A 47 8.32 -13.38 14.86
CA PRO A 47 8.18 -13.15 13.43
C PRO A 47 8.79 -14.29 12.61
N TYR A 48 8.09 -14.69 11.56
CA TYR A 48 8.59 -15.61 10.53
C TYR A 48 8.33 -15.06 9.13
N ARG A 49 9.16 -15.48 8.16
CA ARG A 49 9.06 -15.05 6.77
C ARG A 49 8.29 -16.08 5.95
N LEU A 50 7.37 -15.61 5.12
CA LEU A 50 6.69 -16.38 4.09
C LEU A 50 7.58 -16.52 2.86
N ALA A 51 7.52 -17.67 2.19
CA ALA A 51 8.01 -17.79 0.83
C ALA A 51 7.11 -17.00 -0.12
N ASP A 52 7.65 -16.55 -1.26
CA ASP A 52 6.88 -15.77 -2.23
C ASP A 52 5.67 -16.53 -2.78
N SER A 53 5.76 -17.86 -2.90
CA SER A 53 4.66 -18.75 -3.29
C SER A 53 3.50 -18.78 -2.29
N ASP A 54 3.80 -18.48 -1.02
CA ASP A 54 2.85 -18.60 0.09
C ASP A 54 2.31 -17.23 0.51
N ASN A 55 2.90 -16.14 0.01
CA ASN A 55 2.42 -14.78 0.27
C ASN A 55 1.31 -14.39 -0.72
N PRO A 56 0.03 -14.30 -0.29
CA PRO A 56 -1.08 -13.95 -1.17
C PRO A 56 -0.98 -12.54 -1.76
N PHE A 57 -0.15 -11.66 -1.20
CA PHE A 57 0.06 -10.31 -1.71
C PHE A 57 1.14 -10.22 -2.80
N HIS A 58 1.93 -11.28 -3.00
CA HIS A 58 3.01 -11.28 -3.97
C HIS A 58 2.46 -11.17 -5.41
N GLY A 59 3.06 -10.30 -6.23
CA GLY A 59 2.68 -10.11 -7.64
C GLY A 59 1.39 -9.33 -7.88
N VAL A 60 0.76 -8.78 -6.83
CA VAL A 60 -0.49 -8.00 -6.91
C VAL A 60 -0.25 -6.64 -7.56
N ASP A 61 -1.20 -6.22 -8.39
CA ASP A 61 -1.23 -4.90 -9.00
C ASP A 61 -1.67 -3.83 -7.98
N ILE A 62 -0.83 -2.81 -7.79
CA ILE A 62 -1.10 -1.70 -6.86
C ILE A 62 -0.86 -0.33 -7.49
N SER A 63 -1.45 0.70 -6.87
CA SER A 63 -1.27 2.10 -7.21
C SER A 63 -0.70 2.88 -6.02
N VAL A 64 0.35 3.66 -6.26
CA VAL A 64 1.12 4.35 -5.20
C VAL A 64 1.68 5.67 -5.72
N ALA A 65 2.07 6.55 -4.80
CA ALA A 65 2.84 7.74 -5.16
C ALA A 65 4.11 7.33 -5.92
N THR A 66 4.33 7.95 -7.09
CA THR A 66 5.46 7.61 -7.96
C THR A 66 6.73 8.33 -7.53
N LYS A 67 7.89 7.67 -7.70
CA LYS A 67 9.21 8.29 -7.53
C LYS A 67 9.38 9.59 -8.31
N THR A 68 8.81 9.68 -9.51
CA THR A 68 8.85 10.90 -10.32
C THR A 68 8.11 12.04 -9.61
N GLY A 69 6.92 11.78 -9.06
CA GLY A 69 6.17 12.75 -8.27
C GLY A 69 6.93 13.19 -7.02
N GLU A 70 7.52 12.25 -6.28
CA GLU A 70 8.32 12.55 -5.08
C GLU A 70 9.56 13.39 -5.41
N LYS A 71 10.26 13.10 -6.51
CA LYS A 71 11.40 13.91 -6.98
C LYS A 71 11.00 15.34 -7.33
N LEU A 72 9.83 15.52 -7.97
CA LEU A 72 9.31 16.86 -8.27
C LEU A 72 8.98 17.63 -6.99
N ALA A 73 8.36 16.97 -6.01
CA ALA A 73 8.06 17.58 -4.71
C ALA A 73 9.35 17.99 -3.95
N LEU A 74 10.39 17.15 -3.96
CA LEU A 74 11.70 17.49 -3.40
C LEU A 74 12.32 18.70 -4.10
N LYS A 75 12.30 18.72 -5.44
CA LYS A 75 12.85 19.85 -6.23
C LYS A 75 12.09 21.15 -5.97
N ALA A 76 10.79 21.08 -5.71
CA ALA A 76 9.96 22.23 -5.36
C ALA A 76 10.13 22.69 -3.90
N GLY A 77 10.92 21.98 -3.09
CA GLY A 77 11.12 22.31 -1.67
C GLY A 77 9.94 21.92 -0.77
N TYR A 78 9.02 21.08 -1.24
CA TYR A 78 7.86 20.64 -0.45
C TYR A 78 8.28 19.84 0.79
N VAL A 79 9.35 19.04 0.65
CA VAL A 79 10.00 18.35 1.78
C VAL A 79 11.37 19.00 1.96
N ALA A 80 11.43 19.97 2.86
CA ALA A 80 12.65 20.70 3.18
C ALA A 80 12.76 20.95 4.69
N VAL A 81 13.91 20.63 5.26
CA VAL A 81 14.32 21.07 6.59
C VAL A 81 15.17 22.34 6.40
N PRO A 82 14.80 23.49 7.01
CA PRO A 82 15.55 24.73 6.87
C PRO A 82 17.04 24.56 7.25
N GLY A 83 17.93 25.06 6.40
CA GLY A 83 19.38 24.98 6.61
C GLY A 83 20.00 23.62 6.29
N GLU A 84 19.20 22.61 5.94
CA GLU A 84 19.65 21.23 5.76
C GLU A 84 19.44 20.70 4.35
N LYS A 85 20.38 19.89 3.86
CA LYS A 85 20.20 19.18 2.59
C LYS A 85 19.25 18.00 2.80
N THR A 86 17.99 18.21 2.44
CA THR A 86 16.93 17.20 2.62
C THR A 86 16.91 16.21 1.45
N ARG A 87 16.91 14.91 1.75
CA ARG A 87 16.74 13.82 0.77
C ARG A 87 15.88 12.71 1.37
N LEU A 88 15.11 12.04 0.53
CA LEU A 88 14.47 10.78 0.92
C LEU A 88 15.52 9.66 0.93
N THR A 89 15.41 8.74 1.89
CA THR A 89 16.29 7.57 2.01
C THR A 89 15.92 6.46 1.04
N TYR A 90 14.66 6.42 0.60
CA TYR A 90 14.14 5.51 -0.42
C TYR A 90 12.89 6.13 -1.07
N PHE A 91 12.45 5.56 -2.20
CA PHE A 91 11.18 5.88 -2.85
C PHE A 91 10.20 4.72 -2.64
N VAL A 92 8.93 5.03 -2.40
CA VAL A 92 7.94 4.02 -1.99
C VAL A 92 7.65 3.03 -3.12
N ASP A 93 7.56 3.50 -4.36
CA ASP A 93 7.31 2.64 -5.51
C ASP A 93 8.46 1.66 -5.80
N ASP A 94 9.70 2.05 -5.56
CA ASP A 94 10.86 1.16 -5.67
C ASP A 94 10.83 0.09 -4.58
N ALA A 95 10.60 0.48 -3.32
CA ALA A 95 10.51 -0.47 -2.21
C ALA A 95 9.39 -1.51 -2.42
N LEU A 96 8.26 -1.10 -3.00
CA LEU A 96 7.15 -2.01 -3.30
C LEU A 96 7.46 -2.96 -4.47
N LYS A 97 8.17 -2.50 -5.50
CA LYS A 97 8.64 -3.38 -6.58
C LYS A 97 9.64 -4.40 -6.06
N GLU A 98 10.56 -3.98 -5.18
CA GLU A 98 11.52 -4.87 -4.52
C GLU A 98 10.80 -5.93 -3.66
N ALA A 99 9.69 -5.57 -3.02
CA ALA A 99 8.83 -6.51 -2.28
C ALA A 99 7.95 -7.41 -3.18
N GLY A 100 8.05 -7.29 -4.50
CA GLY A 100 7.35 -8.17 -5.45
C GLY A 100 5.99 -7.68 -5.93
N PHE A 101 5.61 -6.43 -5.66
CA PHE A 101 4.35 -5.86 -6.18
C PHE A 101 4.50 -5.32 -7.60
N LYS A 102 3.40 -5.36 -8.36
CA LYS A 102 3.32 -4.71 -9.67
C LYS A 102 2.77 -3.30 -9.50
N VAL A 103 3.68 -2.33 -9.52
CA VAL A 103 3.30 -0.92 -9.35
C VAL A 103 2.87 -0.30 -10.69
N ALA A 104 1.61 0.12 -10.80
CA ALA A 104 1.06 0.76 -11.99
C ALA A 104 1.69 2.16 -12.23
N GLY A 105 2.68 2.22 -13.12
CA GLY A 105 3.34 3.46 -13.53
C GLY A 105 2.56 4.28 -14.56
N GLY A 106 3.01 5.51 -14.82
CA GLY A 106 2.59 6.32 -15.98
C GLY A 106 3.17 7.73 -15.96
N LEU A 107 3.15 8.39 -17.12
CA LEU A 107 3.86 9.66 -17.33
C LEU A 107 3.29 10.83 -16.52
N ASN A 108 1.99 10.82 -16.25
CA ASN A 108 1.34 11.84 -15.43
C ASN A 108 1.23 11.37 -13.97
N PRO A 109 2.05 11.90 -13.03
CA PRO A 109 2.00 11.52 -11.62
C PRO A 109 0.71 11.99 -10.92
N THR A 110 -0.01 12.97 -11.47
CA THR A 110 -1.26 13.49 -10.92
C THR A 110 -2.51 12.87 -11.53
N ALA A 111 -2.36 11.98 -12.53
CA ALA A 111 -3.50 11.23 -13.06
C ALA A 111 -4.08 10.35 -11.94
N VAL A 112 -5.41 10.36 -11.79
CA VAL A 112 -6.12 9.57 -10.79
C VAL A 112 -5.99 8.09 -11.12
N LYS A 113 -5.30 7.32 -10.25
CA LYS A 113 -5.13 5.87 -10.41
C LYS A 113 -5.51 5.13 -9.14
N LEU A 114 -6.31 4.10 -9.32
CA LEU A 114 -6.68 3.14 -8.28
C LEU A 114 -6.35 1.74 -8.77
N ALA A 115 -5.97 0.86 -7.86
CA ALA A 115 -5.96 -0.58 -8.09
C ALA A 115 -6.76 -1.24 -6.97
N TYR A 116 -7.69 -2.12 -7.36
CA TYR A 116 -8.51 -2.87 -6.43
C TYR A 116 -8.41 -4.35 -6.76
N ASP A 117 -7.92 -5.13 -5.81
CA ASP A 117 -7.94 -6.58 -5.85
C ASP A 117 -9.16 -7.06 -5.03
N SER A 118 -10.09 -7.75 -5.67
CA SER A 118 -11.31 -8.23 -5.02
C SER A 118 -11.06 -9.41 -4.09
N ASP A 119 -10.09 -10.25 -4.43
CA ASP A 119 -9.82 -11.50 -3.72
C ASP A 119 -9.07 -11.21 -2.41
N LEU A 120 -8.21 -10.18 -2.43
CA LEU A 120 -7.52 -9.66 -1.26
C LEU A 120 -8.28 -8.53 -0.56
N ARG A 121 -9.34 -8.00 -1.18
CA ARG A 121 -10.06 -6.79 -0.75
C ARG A 121 -9.12 -5.61 -0.48
N LEU A 122 -8.07 -5.50 -1.30
CA LEU A 122 -7.03 -4.48 -1.17
C LEU A 122 -7.27 -3.36 -2.18
N LEU A 123 -7.45 -2.14 -1.68
CA LEU A 123 -7.63 -0.93 -2.48
C LEU A 123 -6.44 0.01 -2.28
N THR A 124 -5.75 0.34 -3.37
CA THR A 124 -4.60 1.25 -3.37
C THR A 124 -4.83 2.44 -4.29
N GLY A 125 -4.33 3.62 -3.90
CA GLY A 125 -4.46 4.86 -4.68
C GLY A 125 -3.17 5.67 -4.73
N ASN A 126 -2.88 6.29 -5.88
CA ASN A 126 -1.58 6.93 -6.14
C ASN A 126 -1.36 8.31 -5.48
N GLY A 127 -2.33 8.87 -4.78
CA GLY A 127 -2.15 10.16 -4.11
C GLY A 127 -3.47 10.82 -3.68
N PRO A 128 -3.42 11.98 -3.02
CA PRO A 128 -4.61 12.65 -2.49
C PRO A 128 -5.70 12.92 -3.54
N GLN A 129 -5.31 13.10 -4.82
CA GLN A 129 -6.24 13.24 -5.93
C GLN A 129 -7.18 12.05 -6.14
N THR A 130 -6.89 10.89 -5.54
CA THR A 130 -7.71 9.68 -5.68
C THR A 130 -8.78 9.55 -4.61
N ILE A 131 -8.82 10.42 -3.61
CA ILE A 131 -9.58 10.19 -2.38
C ILE A 131 -11.08 10.00 -2.63
N ASP A 132 -11.70 10.79 -3.50
CA ASP A 132 -13.13 10.70 -3.79
C ASP A 132 -13.48 9.37 -4.46
N ARG A 133 -12.66 8.94 -5.43
CA ARG A 133 -12.84 7.65 -6.11
C ARG A 133 -12.55 6.49 -5.17
N GLN A 134 -11.57 6.64 -4.29
CA GLN A 134 -11.20 5.65 -3.30
C GLN A 134 -12.35 5.43 -2.31
N ALA A 135 -12.91 6.50 -1.76
CA ALA A 135 -14.08 6.46 -0.88
C ALA A 135 -15.30 5.83 -1.57
N ALA A 136 -15.56 6.19 -2.84
CA ALA A 136 -16.63 5.58 -3.62
C ALA A 136 -16.43 4.07 -3.79
N LYS A 137 -15.21 3.63 -4.11
CA LYS A 137 -14.90 2.21 -4.28
C LYS A 137 -15.00 1.42 -2.97
N VAL A 138 -14.58 1.99 -1.84
CA VAL A 138 -14.80 1.37 -0.51
C VAL A 138 -16.29 1.15 -0.26
N ARG A 139 -17.14 2.17 -0.51
CA ARG A 139 -18.59 2.02 -0.36
C ARG A 139 -19.15 0.90 -1.24
N SER A 140 -18.74 0.84 -2.51
CA SER A 140 -19.18 -0.23 -3.42
C SER A 140 -18.70 -1.61 -2.98
N ALA A 141 -17.45 -1.73 -2.49
CA ALA A 141 -16.90 -2.99 -2.02
C ALA A 141 -17.62 -3.50 -0.75
N LEU A 142 -18.04 -2.60 0.14
CA LEU A 142 -18.80 -2.95 1.34
C LEU A 142 -20.28 -3.26 1.03
N ALA A 143 -20.86 -2.65 0.00
CA ALA A 143 -22.23 -2.93 -0.42
C ALA A 143 -22.36 -4.28 -1.15
N ALA A 144 -21.29 -4.71 -1.83
CA ALA A 144 -21.22 -6.03 -2.48
C ALA A 144 -20.87 -7.18 -1.50
N ASP A 145 -20.68 -6.87 -0.21
CA ASP A 145 -20.30 -7.87 0.79
C ASP A 145 -21.52 -8.72 1.20
N PRO A 146 -21.52 -10.03 0.92
CA PRO A 146 -22.66 -10.90 1.19
C PRO A 146 -23.07 -10.93 2.67
N VAL A 147 -22.12 -10.68 3.60
CA VAL A 147 -22.39 -10.62 5.04
C VAL A 147 -23.30 -9.43 5.40
N ARG A 148 -23.21 -8.32 4.66
CA ARG A 148 -24.06 -7.13 4.85
C ARG A 148 -25.37 -7.17 4.07
N THR A 149 -25.41 -7.90 2.95
CA THR A 149 -26.66 -8.02 2.17
C THR A 149 -27.66 -9.01 2.77
N ALA A 150 -27.24 -9.80 3.77
CA ALA A 150 -28.08 -10.78 4.47
C ALA A 150 -28.69 -10.25 5.79
N ALA A 151 -28.43 -8.99 6.17
CA ALA A 151 -28.97 -8.31 7.35
C ALA A 151 -29.97 -7.22 6.94
#